data_AF-A0A967P1R2-F1
#
_entry.id   AF-A0A967P1R2-F1
#
_cell.length_a   1.000
_cell.length_b   1.000
_cell.length_c   1.000
_cell.angle_alpha   90.00
_cell.angle_beta   90.00
_cell.angle_gamma   90.00
#
_symmetry.space_group_name_H-M   'P 1'
#
loop_
_entity.id
_entity.type
_entity.pdbx_description
1 polymer ?
#
loop_
_entity_poly.entity_id
_entity_poly.type
_entity_poly.pdbx_seq_one_letter_code
_entity_poly.pdbx_strand_id
1 'polypeptide(L)' 'AGSLAADHYVLAAGSFSAPLARQMGLRLPVYPLKGYSATVPVTDRSRVPRLSIGDLDRKLSVSRLGDRLRAAG' A
#
# COMPACT_ATOMS: atom_id res chain seq x y z
N ALA A 1 8.70 -22.14 -18.87
CA ALA A 1 8.40 -22.53 -17.47
C ALA A 1 7.44 -23.72 -17.48
N GLY A 2 7.55 -24.66 -16.54
CA GLY A 2 6.75 -25.89 -16.45
C GLY A 2 5.71 -25.85 -15.31
N SER A 3 5.02 -26.97 -15.08
CA SER A 3 3.98 -27.12 -14.04
C SER A 3 4.56 -27.32 -12.64
N LEU A 4 3.93 -26.71 -11.63
CA LEU A 4 4.23 -26.91 -10.21
C LEU A 4 3.02 -27.52 -9.51
N ALA A 5 3.18 -28.69 -8.89
CA ALA A 5 2.13 -29.38 -8.13
C ALA A 5 2.20 -29.07 -6.63
N ALA A 6 1.06 -28.85 -6.00
CA ALA A 6 0.91 -28.66 -4.56
C ALA A 6 -0.52 -29.03 -4.13
N ASP A 7 -0.71 -29.38 -2.86
CA ASP A 7 -2.03 -29.66 -2.30
C ASP A 7 -2.90 -28.39 -2.20
N HIS A 8 -2.27 -27.25 -1.97
CA HIS A 8 -2.91 -25.94 -1.84
C HIS A 8 -2.07 -24.81 -2.45
N TYR A 9 -2.76 -23.78 -2.94
CA TYR A 9 -2.15 -22.56 -3.48
C TYR A 9 -2.71 -21.32 -2.78
N VAL A 10 -1.87 -20.30 -2.57
CA VAL A 10 -2.25 -19.01 -1.99
C VAL A 10 -2.05 -17.91 -3.02
N LEU A 11 -3.11 -17.15 -3.32
CA LEU A 11 -3.05 -16.01 -4.22
C LEU A 11 -2.73 -14.71 -3.44
N ALA A 12 -1.46 -14.31 -3.43
CA ALA A 12 -0.96 -13.12 -2.72
C ALA A 12 -0.30 -12.08 -3.65
N ALA A 13 -0.80 -11.94 -4.88
CA ALA A 13 -0.20 -11.12 -5.93
C ALA A 13 -0.61 -9.62 -5.91
N GLY A 14 -1.21 -9.13 -4.82
CA GLY A 14 -1.66 -7.74 -4.69
C GLY A 14 -2.61 -7.32 -5.83
N SER A 15 -2.29 -6.20 -6.50
CA SER A 15 -3.04 -5.69 -7.66
C SER A 15 -3.13 -6.66 -8.83
N PHE A 16 -2.23 -7.65 -8.92
CA PHE A 16 -2.24 -8.68 -9.96
C PHE A 16 -3.09 -9.91 -9.59
N SER A 17 -3.68 -9.96 -8.39
CA SER A 17 -4.53 -11.08 -7.99
C SER A 17 -5.81 -11.17 -8.82
N ALA A 18 -6.44 -10.03 -9.15
CA ALA A 18 -7.68 -10.02 -9.93
C ALA A 18 -7.54 -10.65 -11.34
N PRO A 19 -6.54 -10.28 -12.17
CA PRO A 19 -6.36 -10.93 -13.47
C PRO A 19 -5.96 -12.40 -13.36
N LEU A 20 -5.17 -12.79 -12.35
CA LEU A 20 -4.77 -14.19 -12.14
C LEU A 20 -5.97 -15.05 -11.72
N ALA A 21 -6.81 -14.58 -10.79
CA ALA A 21 -8.03 -15.27 -10.36
C ALA A 21 -9.02 -15.49 -11.52
N ARG A 22 -9.12 -14.54 -12.45
CA ARG A 22 -9.97 -14.69 -13.65
C ARG A 22 -9.58 -15.88 -14.52
N GLN A 23 -8.29 -16.24 -14.57
CA GLN A 23 -7.83 -17.42 -15.32
C GLN A 23 -8.32 -18.74 -14.71
N MET A 24 -8.74 -18.72 -13.43
CA MET A 24 -9.30 -19.86 -12.70
C MET A 24 -10.83 -19.78 -12.58
N GLY A 25 -11.49 -18.88 -13.31
CA GLY A 25 -12.94 -18.68 -13.24
C GLY A 25 -13.44 -17.95 -11.98
N LEU A 26 -12.54 -17.37 -11.18
CA LEU A 26 -12.87 -16.65 -9.96
C LEU A 26 -12.97 -15.13 -10.21
N ARG A 27 -13.99 -14.50 -9.63
CA ARG A 27 -14.16 -13.04 -9.66
C ARG A 27 -13.75 -12.44 -8.31
N LEU A 28 -12.70 -11.62 -8.31
CA LEU A 28 -12.31 -10.82 -7.15
C LEU A 28 -12.85 -9.39 -7.30
N PRO A 29 -13.59 -8.84 -6.31
CA PRO A 29 -14.08 -7.46 -6.32
C PRO A 29 -12.98 -6.47 -5.88
N VAL A 30 -11.81 -6.53 -6.54
CA VAL A 30 -10.64 -5.70 -6.23
C VAL A 30 -10.26 -4.87 -7.46
N TYR A 31 -9.96 -3.59 -7.25
CA TYR A 31 -9.53 -2.67 -8.30
C TYR A 31 -8.27 -1.92 -7.85
N PRO A 32 -7.21 -1.85 -8.69
CA PRO A 32 -5.97 -1.21 -8.30
C PRO A 32 -6.10 0.31 -8.24
N LEU A 33 -5.53 0.92 -7.20
CA LEU A 33 -5.37 2.36 -7.09
C LEU A 33 -3.88 2.73 -7.09
N LYS A 34 -3.56 3.87 -7.70
CA LYS A 34 -2.23 4.47 -7.62
C LYS A 34 -2.24 5.57 -6.58
N GLY A 35 -1.42 5.43 -5.54
CA GLY A 35 -1.13 6.47 -4.56
C GLY A 35 0.29 7.00 -4.72
N TYR A 36 0.54 8.21 -4.23
CA TYR A 36 1.86 8.82 -4.21
C TYR A 36 2.28 9.12 -2.77
N SER A 37 3.59 9.24 -2.56
CA SER A 37 4.09 9.70 -1.28
C SER A 37 5.33 10.56 -1.46
N ALA A 38 5.49 11.54 -0.58
CA ALA A 38 6.68 12.36 -0.48
C ALA A 38 7.31 12.12 0.89
N THR A 39 8.63 11.97 0.92
CA THR A 39 9.37 11.75 2.17
C THR A 39 10.50 12.76 2.30
N VAL A 40 10.48 13.56 3.36
CA VAL A 40 11.43 14.65 3.62
C VAL A 40 12.16 14.43 4.96
N PRO A 41 13.39 14.94 5.13
CA PRO A 41 14.08 14.90 6.42
C PRO A 41 13.38 15.81 7.45
N VAL A 42 13.41 15.42 8.72
CA VAL A 42 12.96 16.25 9.84
C VAL A 42 14.13 17.08 10.34
N THR A 43 14.03 18.40 10.24
CA THR A 43 15.05 19.34 10.75
C THR A 43 14.80 19.72 12.21
N ASP A 44 13.54 19.73 12.64
CA ASP A 44 13.13 20.02 14.01
C ASP A 44 12.02 19.06 14.46
N ARG A 45 12.34 18.21 15.43
CA ARG A 45 11.41 17.17 15.94
C ARG A 45 10.21 17.76 16.69
N SER A 46 10.33 18.97 17.22
CA SER A 46 9.26 19.65 17.96
C SER A 46 8.12 20.13 17.04
N ARG A 47 8.43 20.33 15.75
CA ARG A 47 7.51 20.86 14.74
C ARG A 47 6.81 19.81 13.88
N VAL A 48 6.98 18.52 14.19
CA VAL A 48 6.38 17.42 13.43
C VAL A 48 5.63 16.46 14.35
N PRO A 49 4.55 15.80 13.88
CA PRO A 49 3.63 15.06 14.74
C PRO A 49 4.24 13.78 15.31
N ARG A 50 3.99 13.50 16.60
CA ARG A 50 4.50 12.30 17.32
C ARG A 50 3.83 11.02 16.88
N LEU A 51 2.57 11.13 16.45
CA LEU A 51 1.75 10.05 15.93
C LEU A 51 1.38 10.34 14.48
N SER A 52 0.91 9.31 13.79
CA SER A 52 0.32 9.50 12.46
C SER A 52 -0.94 10.36 12.56
N ILE A 53 -1.14 11.25 11.59
CA ILE A 53 -2.34 12.07 11.46
C ILE A 53 -2.92 11.83 10.07
N GLY A 54 -4.24 11.68 10.00
CA GLY A 54 -4.99 11.64 8.75
C GLY A 54 -5.84 12.91 8.58
N ASP A 55 -5.78 13.50 7.40
CA ASP A 55 -6.72 14.51 6.92
C ASP A 55 -7.63 13.85 5.88
N LEU A 56 -8.87 13.54 6.29
CA LEU A 56 -9.83 12.83 5.45
C LEU A 56 -10.36 13.70 4.31
N ASP A 57 -10.48 15.02 4.52
CA ASP A 57 -10.97 15.96 3.51
C ASP A 57 -9.96 16.09 2.37
N ARG A 58 -8.67 16.16 2.72
CA ARG A 58 -7.57 16.15 1.76
C ARG A 58 -7.14 14.77 1.30
N LYS A 59 -7.68 13.70 1.91
CA LYS A 59 -7.27 12.29 1.67
C LYS A 59 -5.77 12.08 1.85
N LEU A 60 -5.18 12.76 2.82
CA LEU A 60 -3.76 12.72 3.11
C LEU A 60 -3.51 12.07 4.47
N SER A 61 -2.40 11.36 4.58
CA SER A 61 -1.85 10.90 5.85
C SER A 61 -0.42 11.40 6.00
N VAL A 62 -0.06 11.81 7.21
CA VAL A 62 1.28 12.29 7.54
C VAL A 62 1.80 11.52 8.74
N SER A 63 2.97 10.91 8.59
CA SER A 63 3.59 10.06 9.60
C SER A 63 5.08 10.35 9.72
N ARG A 64 5.59 10.35 10.96
CA ARG A 64 7.03 10.38 11.22
C ARG A 64 7.60 8.96 11.16
N LEU A 65 8.61 8.75 10.32
CA LEU A 65 9.37 7.51 10.16
C LEU A 65 10.81 7.76 10.62
N GLY A 66 11.08 7.59 11.92
CA GLY A 66 12.36 7.96 12.53
C GLY A 66 12.62 9.47 12.42
N ASP A 67 13.63 9.84 11.64
CA ASP A 67 14.06 11.23 11.39
C ASP A 67 13.52 11.79 10.07
N ARG A 68 12.47 11.16 9.53
CA ARG A 68 11.84 11.56 8.27
C ARG A 68 10.35 11.77 8.47
N LEU A 69 9.78 12.70 7.72
CA LEU A 69 8.35 12.91 7.63
C LEU A 69 7.88 12.38 6.27
N ARG A 70 6.85 11.54 6.28
CA ARG A 70 6.20 11.05 5.06
C ARG A 70 4.77 11.57 5.00
N ALA A 71 4.41 12.16 3.87
CA ALA A 71 3.04 12.43 3.48
C ALA A 71 2.63 11.45 2.37
N ALA A 72 1.44 10.86 2.45
CA ALA A 72 0.91 9.93 1.47
C ALA A 72 -0.57 10.20 1.19
N GLY A 73 -0.97 10.02 -0.08
CA GLY A 73 -2.33 10.21 -0.58
C GLY A 73 -2.51 9.62 -1.98
#